data_AF-D0LY70-F1
#
_entry.id   AF-D0LY70-F1
#
_cell.length_a   1.000
_cell.length_b   1.000
_cell.length_c   1.000
_cell.angle_alpha   90.00
_cell.angle_beta   90.00
_cell.angle_gamma   90.00
#
_symmetry.space_group_name_H-M   'P 1'
#
loop_
_entity.id
_entity.type
_entity.pdbx_description
1 polymer ?
#
loop_
_entity_poly.entity_id
_entity_poly.type
_entity_poly.pdbx_seq_one_letter_code
_entity_poly.pdbx_strand_id
1 'polypeptide(L)'
;MKRLHLRALVLSLGVALIATFAAPSTSLADPFDGDIITSHKRIPTSAKSKKAYFAKLRKANSKKFRENKEKQEWKIYFAAFFRRPLNDLEVTIKLYDVTDKQKHMKGNFEQYLEGRGQKSLISYIKLDRETFGVNRKILMTVENRGRVLAKTTFEIQGEVERYSGQADFTDEE
;
A
#
# COMPACT_ATOMS: atom_id res chain seq x y z
N MET A 1 -7.82 -87.07 34.38
CA MET A 1 -7.14 -86.18 35.34
C MET A 1 -6.27 -85.20 34.56
N LYS A 2 -6.40 -83.87 34.83
CA LYS A 2 -5.40 -82.81 34.57
C LYS A 2 -5.09 -82.53 33.09
N ARG A 3 -5.07 -81.31 32.53
CA ARG A 3 -5.17 -79.93 33.00
C ARG A 3 -5.49 -79.05 31.78
N LEU A 4 -6.29 -77.99 32.01
CA LEU A 4 -6.31 -76.73 31.24
C LEU A 4 -4.88 -76.31 30.86
N HIS A 5 -4.66 -75.72 29.68
CA HIS A 5 -4.04 -74.39 29.57
C HIS A 5 -4.30 -73.75 28.20
N LEU A 6 -5.16 -72.74 28.27
CA LEU A 6 -5.39 -71.64 27.36
C LEU A 6 -4.08 -70.85 27.16
N ARG A 7 -3.63 -70.66 25.91
CA ARG A 7 -2.74 -69.54 25.54
C ARG A 7 -3.08 -69.05 24.13
N ALA A 8 -4.02 -68.12 24.07
CA ALA A 8 -4.20 -67.23 22.93
C ALA A 8 -3.02 -66.23 22.92
N LEU A 9 -2.28 -66.17 21.82
CA LEU A 9 -1.32 -65.11 21.54
C LEU A 9 -1.89 -64.29 20.37
N VAL A 10 -2.68 -63.27 20.67
CA VAL A 10 -3.11 -62.28 19.69
C VAL A 10 -2.03 -61.20 19.65
N LEU A 11 -1.24 -61.19 18.59
CA LEU A 11 -0.25 -60.15 18.32
C LEU A 11 -0.97 -58.98 17.63
N SER A 12 -1.53 -58.05 18.43
CA SER A 12 -2.12 -56.82 17.89
C SER A 12 -1.01 -55.81 17.60
N LEU A 13 -0.59 -55.73 16.34
CA LEU A 13 0.32 -54.71 15.82
C LEU A 13 -0.46 -53.38 15.70
N GLY A 14 -0.34 -52.53 16.72
CA GLY A 14 -0.93 -51.19 16.72
C GLY A 14 -0.18 -50.25 15.78
N VAL A 15 -0.79 -49.90 14.66
CA VAL A 15 -0.35 -48.77 13.82
C VAL A 15 -0.78 -47.48 14.52
N ALA A 16 0.16 -46.80 15.19
CA ALA A 16 -0.07 -45.46 15.72
C ALA A 16 -0.08 -44.46 14.54
N LEU A 17 -1.28 -44.09 14.09
CA LEU A 17 -1.48 -42.99 13.16
C LEU A 17 -1.22 -41.68 13.93
N ILE A 18 0.02 -41.18 13.89
CA ILE A 18 0.34 -39.84 14.40
C ILE A 18 -0.28 -38.83 13.43
N ALA A 19 -1.51 -38.43 13.70
CA ALA A 19 -2.11 -37.27 13.07
C ALA A 19 -1.37 -36.03 13.57
N THR A 20 -0.34 -35.60 12.84
CA THR A 20 0.22 -34.26 12.98
C THR A 20 -0.85 -33.28 12.53
N PHE A 21 -1.67 -32.83 13.48
CA PHE A 21 -2.41 -31.59 13.30
C PHE A 21 -1.36 -30.48 13.20
N ALA A 22 -1.01 -30.13 11.96
CA ALA A 22 -0.38 -28.86 11.69
C ALA A 22 -1.31 -27.79 12.25
N ALA A 23 -0.97 -27.24 13.42
CA ALA A 23 -1.62 -26.05 13.92
C ALA A 23 -1.61 -25.03 12.76
N PRO A 24 -2.73 -24.37 12.45
CA PRO A 24 -2.71 -23.32 11.45
C PRO A 24 -1.62 -22.35 11.89
N SER A 25 -0.51 -22.30 11.16
CA SER A 25 0.48 -21.27 11.34
C SER A 25 -0.33 -19.99 11.16
N THR A 26 -0.58 -19.26 12.25
CA THR A 26 -1.17 -17.94 12.20
C THR A 26 -0.16 -17.12 11.42
N SER A 27 -0.27 -17.19 10.09
CA SER A 27 0.42 -16.31 9.18
C SER A 27 -0.17 -14.98 9.59
N LEU A 28 0.59 -14.25 10.43
CA LEU A 28 0.25 -12.91 10.82
C LEU A 28 0.25 -12.13 9.52
N ALA A 29 -0.92 -12.07 8.88
CA ALA A 29 -1.18 -11.31 7.70
C ALA A 29 -0.60 -9.92 7.91
N ASP A 30 0.03 -9.37 6.88
CA ASP A 30 0.62 -8.06 7.04
C ASP A 30 -0.53 -7.07 7.31
N PRO A 31 -0.49 -6.25 8.37
CA PRO A 31 -1.56 -5.31 8.68
C PRO A 31 -1.84 -4.30 7.55
N PHE A 32 -0.94 -4.20 6.56
CA PHE A 32 -1.09 -3.31 5.41
C PHE A 32 -1.42 -4.05 4.11
N ASP A 33 -1.79 -5.33 4.16
CA ASP A 33 -2.08 -6.15 2.98
C ASP A 33 -3.14 -5.50 2.04
N GLY A 34 -2.65 -4.97 0.91
CA GLY A 34 -3.46 -4.27 -0.09
C GLY A 34 -3.63 -2.77 0.14
N ASP A 35 -2.85 -2.18 1.05
CA ASP A 35 -2.85 -0.76 1.37
C ASP A 35 -1.58 -0.05 0.89
N ILE A 36 -1.70 1.27 0.75
CA ILE A 36 -0.56 2.15 0.51
C ILE A 36 -0.42 3.10 1.71
N ILE A 37 0.78 3.09 2.30
CA ILE A 37 1.20 4.07 3.30
C ILE A 37 1.84 5.24 2.58
N THR A 38 1.40 6.47 2.88
CA THR A 38 1.90 7.71 2.29
C THR A 38 2.57 8.56 3.36
N SER A 39 3.60 9.33 3.04
CA SER A 39 4.42 10.05 4.02
C SER A 39 5.07 11.29 3.43
N HIS A 40 5.25 12.31 4.27
CA HIS A 40 6.03 13.52 3.94
C HIS A 40 7.53 13.26 3.82
N LYS A 41 8.01 12.20 4.47
CA LYS A 41 9.43 11.81 4.52
C LYS A 41 9.61 10.41 3.93
N ARG A 42 10.85 10.10 3.54
CA ARG A 42 11.22 8.75 3.07
C ARG A 42 10.68 7.67 4.01
N ILE A 43 10.11 6.62 3.43
CA ILE A 43 9.59 5.49 4.18
C ILE A 43 10.77 4.80 4.89
N PRO A 44 10.63 4.41 6.17
CA PRO A 44 11.62 3.59 6.85
C PRO A 44 11.88 2.30 6.07
N THR A 45 13.17 1.94 5.90
CA THR A 45 13.57 0.69 5.25
C THR A 45 14.03 -0.37 6.25
N SER A 46 14.23 0.00 7.52
CA SER A 46 14.65 -0.93 8.58
C SER A 46 14.10 -0.58 9.96
N ALA A 47 13.99 -1.59 10.81
CA ALA A 47 13.68 -1.46 12.22
C ALA A 47 14.23 -2.64 13.03
N LYS A 48 14.29 -2.48 14.35
CA LYS A 48 14.78 -3.52 15.29
C LYS A 48 13.92 -4.81 15.28
N SER A 49 12.69 -4.75 14.81
CA SER A 49 11.78 -5.89 14.69
C SER A 49 10.63 -5.59 13.72
N LYS A 50 9.92 -6.63 13.26
CA LYS A 50 8.71 -6.50 12.40
C LYS A 50 7.63 -5.63 13.06
N LYS A 51 7.37 -5.82 14.37
CA LYS A 51 6.42 -5.01 15.13
C LYS A 51 6.82 -3.54 15.18
N ALA A 52 8.11 -3.27 15.42
CA ALA A 52 8.64 -1.91 15.44
C ALA A 52 8.58 -1.25 14.05
N TYR A 53 8.81 -2.02 12.99
CA TYR A 53 8.68 -1.56 11.62
C TYR A 53 7.25 -1.09 11.33
N PHE A 54 6.25 -1.93 11.62
CA PHE A 54 4.85 -1.56 11.42
C PHE A 54 4.42 -0.36 12.27
N ALA A 55 4.90 -0.25 13.51
CA ALA A 55 4.63 0.93 14.33
C ALA A 55 5.19 2.22 13.68
N LYS A 56 6.42 2.16 13.14
CA LYS A 56 7.00 3.28 12.39
C LYS A 56 6.18 3.63 11.14
N LEU A 57 5.72 2.63 10.39
CA LEU A 57 4.88 2.88 9.20
C LEU A 57 3.55 3.54 9.55
N ARG A 58 2.85 3.06 10.59
CA ARG A 58 1.60 3.71 11.06
C ARG A 58 1.84 5.16 11.44
N LYS A 59 2.95 5.43 12.14
CA LYS A 59 3.34 6.79 12.54
C LYS A 59 3.71 7.69 11.35
N ALA A 60 4.31 7.12 10.31
CA ALA A 60 4.69 7.87 9.10
C ALA A 60 3.48 8.16 8.19
N ASN A 61 2.42 7.34 8.27
CA ASN A 61 1.25 7.45 7.40
C ASN A 61 0.57 8.82 7.55
N SER A 62 0.60 9.62 6.49
CA SER A 62 -0.05 10.93 6.38
C SER A 62 -1.02 10.91 5.23
N LYS A 63 -2.19 11.52 5.44
CA LYS A 63 -3.27 11.60 4.46
C LYS A 63 -3.51 13.02 3.92
N LYS A 64 -2.71 13.99 4.32
CA LYS A 64 -2.82 15.39 3.89
C LYS A 64 -1.44 15.92 3.53
N PHE A 65 -1.29 16.51 2.36
CA PHE A 65 -0.01 16.99 1.84
C PHE A 65 -0.13 18.45 1.45
N ARG A 66 0.73 19.30 2.01
CA ARG A 66 0.80 20.72 1.65
C ARG A 66 1.75 20.91 0.48
N GLU A 67 1.38 21.84 -0.37
CA GLU A 67 2.13 22.21 -1.56
C GLU A 67 3.46 22.87 -1.21
N ASN A 68 4.49 22.57 -1.99
CA ASN A 68 5.66 23.43 -2.09
C ASN A 68 5.32 24.61 -3.02
N LYS A 69 5.13 25.81 -2.46
CA LYS A 69 4.69 26.99 -3.22
C LYS A 69 5.68 27.44 -4.29
N GLU A 70 6.98 27.32 -4.04
CA GLU A 70 8.03 27.72 -4.97
C GLU A 70 8.04 26.84 -6.22
N LYS A 71 7.83 25.53 -6.02
CA LYS A 71 7.86 24.53 -7.10
C LYS A 71 6.48 24.16 -7.64
N GLN A 72 5.42 24.69 -7.02
CA GLN A 72 4.02 24.35 -7.29
C GLN A 72 3.80 22.83 -7.38
N GLU A 73 4.40 22.08 -6.44
CA GLU A 73 4.37 20.61 -6.45
C GLU A 73 4.12 20.02 -5.05
N TRP A 74 3.57 18.80 -5.02
CA TRP A 74 3.52 17.94 -3.84
C TRP A 74 4.47 16.76 -4.02
N LYS A 75 5.33 16.52 -3.04
CA LYS A 75 6.16 15.31 -2.98
C LYS A 75 5.58 14.33 -1.96
N ILE A 76 5.20 13.15 -2.44
CA ILE A 76 4.61 12.09 -1.60
C ILE A 76 5.52 10.87 -1.67
N TYR A 77 6.10 10.49 -0.53
CA TYR A 77 6.74 9.18 -0.38
C TYR A 77 5.68 8.15 -0.07
N PHE A 78 5.80 6.95 -0.61
CA PHE A 78 4.83 5.90 -0.34
C PHE A 78 5.46 4.52 -0.26
N ALA A 79 4.76 3.61 0.42
CA ALA A 79 5.00 2.20 0.42
C ALA A 79 3.69 1.46 0.15
N ALA A 80 3.65 0.72 -0.95
CA ALA A 80 2.53 -0.13 -1.31
C ALA A 80 2.81 -1.56 -0.85
N PHE A 81 1.84 -2.18 -0.20
CA PHE A 81 1.94 -3.55 0.32
C PHE A 81 0.94 -4.45 -0.40
N PHE A 82 1.44 -5.51 -1.03
CA PHE A 82 0.66 -6.41 -1.86
C PHE A 82 0.27 -7.66 -1.08
N ARG A 83 -1.01 -8.05 -1.19
CA ARG A 83 -1.53 -9.28 -0.52
C ARG A 83 -0.81 -10.56 -0.91
N ARG A 84 -0.22 -10.59 -2.12
CA ARG A 84 0.49 -11.74 -2.67
C ARG A 84 1.80 -11.26 -3.29
N PRO A 85 2.87 -12.09 -3.26
CA PRO A 85 4.09 -11.81 -4.00
C PRO A 85 3.76 -11.54 -5.47
N LEU A 86 4.42 -10.53 -6.06
CA LEU A 86 4.28 -10.27 -7.48
C LEU A 86 5.37 -11.02 -8.24
N ASN A 87 4.98 -11.87 -9.20
CA ASN A 87 5.92 -12.55 -10.09
C ASN A 87 6.26 -11.72 -11.32
N ASP A 88 5.63 -10.56 -11.50
CA ASP A 88 5.94 -9.57 -12.53
C ASP A 88 6.92 -8.53 -11.98
N LEU A 89 7.66 -7.86 -12.86
CA LEU A 89 8.57 -6.79 -12.50
C LEU A 89 7.93 -5.41 -12.64
N GLU A 90 6.90 -5.28 -13.46
CA GLU A 90 6.28 -3.99 -13.74
C GLU A 90 4.97 -3.81 -12.98
N VAL A 91 4.78 -2.62 -12.42
CA VAL A 91 3.50 -2.14 -11.89
C VAL A 91 3.20 -0.74 -12.42
N THR A 92 1.92 -0.44 -12.59
CA THR A 92 1.45 0.89 -12.94
C THR A 92 0.85 1.55 -11.72
N ILE A 93 1.34 2.73 -11.37
CA ILE A 93 0.70 3.61 -10.40
C ILE A 93 -0.30 4.48 -11.15
N LYS A 94 -1.56 4.49 -10.71
CA LYS A 94 -2.56 5.41 -11.27
C LYS A 94 -3.06 6.35 -10.19
N LEU A 95 -3.28 7.60 -10.59
CA LEU A 95 -3.79 8.66 -9.74
C LEU A 95 -5.09 9.19 -10.31
N TYR A 96 -6.10 9.26 -9.46
CA TYR A 96 -7.42 9.77 -9.79
C TYR A 96 -7.79 10.90 -8.84
N ASP A 97 -8.34 11.99 -9.36
CA ASP A 97 -9.10 12.93 -8.56
C ASP A 97 -10.45 12.28 -8.23
N VAL A 98 -10.79 12.25 -6.94
CA VAL A 98 -12.05 11.73 -6.38
C VAL A 98 -12.74 12.73 -5.46
N THR A 99 -12.45 14.03 -5.63
CA THR A 99 -13.01 15.12 -4.83
C THR A 99 -14.52 15.19 -4.91
N ASP A 100 -15.08 15.01 -6.11
CA ASP A 100 -16.52 15.06 -6.42
C ASP A 100 -17.21 13.69 -6.36
N LYS A 101 -16.55 12.67 -5.79
CA LYS A 101 -16.97 11.26 -5.75
C LYS A 101 -16.97 10.53 -7.11
N GLN A 102 -16.67 11.22 -8.21
CA GLN A 102 -16.37 10.57 -9.49
C GLN A 102 -14.88 10.22 -9.55
N LYS A 103 -14.47 9.38 -10.51
CA LYS A 103 -13.05 9.06 -10.72
C LYS A 103 -12.55 9.72 -11.99
N HIS A 104 -11.76 10.78 -11.84
CA HIS A 104 -11.10 11.44 -12.97
C HIS A 104 -9.62 11.09 -12.98
N MET A 105 -9.16 10.34 -13.99
CA MET A 105 -7.74 10.00 -14.07
C MET A 105 -6.91 11.27 -14.29
N LYS A 106 -5.89 11.45 -13.47
CA LYS A 106 -4.96 12.58 -13.54
C LYS A 106 -3.57 12.20 -14.03
N GLY A 107 -3.15 10.96 -13.79
CA GLY A 107 -1.86 10.47 -14.26
C GLY A 107 -1.67 8.98 -14.05
N ASN A 108 -0.72 8.41 -14.79
CA ASN A 108 -0.24 7.05 -14.61
C ASN A 108 1.29 7.02 -14.74
N PHE A 109 1.94 6.13 -13.99
CA PHE A 109 3.39 6.01 -13.94
C PHE A 109 3.79 4.55 -13.85
N GLU A 110 4.66 4.10 -14.72
CA GLU A 110 5.27 2.77 -14.63
C GLU A 110 6.36 2.78 -13.55
N GLN A 111 6.45 1.68 -12.80
CA GLN A 111 7.50 1.41 -11.85
C GLN A 111 7.93 -0.04 -11.96
N TYR A 112 9.23 -0.25 -11.78
CA TYR A 112 9.83 -1.57 -11.82
C TYR A 112 10.24 -2.00 -10.42
N LEU A 113 9.85 -3.20 -10.03
CA LEU A 113 10.28 -3.87 -8.80
C LEU A 113 11.73 -4.31 -8.92
N GLU A 114 12.44 -4.38 -7.79
CA GLU A 114 13.86 -4.79 -7.80
C GLU A 114 14.02 -6.30 -8.07
N GLY A 115 12.94 -7.08 -7.94
CA GLY A 115 12.93 -8.51 -8.22
C GLY A 115 11.55 -9.14 -8.17
N ARG A 116 11.44 -10.36 -8.73
CA ARG A 116 10.22 -11.18 -8.64
C ARG A 116 10.04 -11.70 -7.21
N GLY A 117 8.79 -11.91 -6.80
CA GLY A 117 8.43 -12.36 -5.47
C GLY A 117 8.33 -11.24 -4.43
N GLN A 118 8.53 -9.98 -4.82
CA GLN A 118 8.36 -8.86 -3.90
C GLN A 118 6.89 -8.68 -3.49
N LYS A 119 6.68 -8.34 -2.22
CA LYS A 119 5.37 -8.04 -1.63
C LYS A 119 5.16 -6.55 -1.36
N SER A 120 6.12 -5.71 -1.70
CA SER A 120 6.01 -4.28 -1.46
C SER A 120 6.82 -3.49 -2.47
N LEU A 121 6.38 -2.26 -2.71
CA LEU A 121 7.11 -1.24 -3.47
C LEU A 121 7.25 0.00 -2.58
N ILE A 122 8.47 0.53 -2.44
CA ILE A 122 8.75 1.80 -1.77
C ILE A 122 9.27 2.78 -2.82
N SER A 123 8.62 3.93 -2.98
CA SER A 123 9.05 4.96 -3.92
C SER A 123 8.52 6.34 -3.50
N TYR A 124 8.62 7.31 -4.39
CA TYR A 124 7.98 8.60 -4.25
C TYR A 124 7.38 9.04 -5.59
N ILE A 125 6.39 9.93 -5.50
CA ILE A 125 5.83 10.63 -6.65
C ILE A 125 5.86 12.13 -6.41
N LYS A 126 5.89 12.88 -7.51
CA LYS A 126 5.68 14.31 -7.54
C LYS A 126 4.38 14.58 -8.28
N LEU A 127 3.55 15.44 -7.71
CA LEU A 127 2.33 15.92 -8.33
C LEU A 127 2.52 17.41 -8.59
N ASP A 128 2.36 17.85 -9.82
CA ASP A 128 2.40 19.26 -10.18
C ASP A 128 1.01 19.91 -10.10
N ARG A 129 0.99 21.20 -9.76
CA ARG A 129 -0.24 21.99 -9.65
C ARG A 129 -1.01 22.05 -10.96
N GLU A 130 -0.33 22.15 -12.09
CA GLU A 130 -0.95 22.29 -13.40
C GLU A 130 -1.87 21.08 -13.72
N THR A 131 -1.37 19.87 -13.50
CA THR A 131 -2.11 18.63 -13.78
C THR A 131 -3.17 18.34 -12.70
N PHE A 132 -2.82 18.49 -11.43
CA PHE A 132 -3.66 18.03 -10.32
C PHE A 132 -4.59 19.10 -9.76
N GLY A 133 -4.25 20.39 -9.91
CA GLY A 133 -4.89 21.48 -9.20
C GLY A 133 -4.65 21.44 -7.69
N VAL A 134 -5.22 22.42 -6.97
CA VAL A 134 -5.12 22.51 -5.50
C VAL A 134 -6.36 21.96 -4.80
N ASN A 135 -6.23 21.58 -3.53
CA ASN A 135 -7.33 21.19 -2.64
C ASN A 135 -8.14 19.99 -3.15
N ARG A 136 -7.43 18.96 -3.65
CA ARG A 136 -8.02 17.76 -4.21
C ARG A 136 -7.87 16.54 -3.31
N LYS A 137 -8.82 15.63 -3.42
CA LYS A 137 -8.76 14.28 -2.83
C LYS A 137 -8.31 13.30 -3.92
N ILE A 138 -7.16 12.69 -3.72
CA ILE A 138 -6.51 11.81 -4.71
C ILE A 138 -6.62 10.36 -4.27
N LEU A 139 -7.13 9.51 -5.16
CA LEU A 139 -7.03 8.05 -5.07
C LEU A 139 -5.77 7.60 -5.82
N MET A 140 -4.86 6.95 -5.11
CA MET A 140 -3.72 6.25 -5.69
C MET A 140 -3.99 4.75 -5.72
N THR A 141 -3.77 4.11 -6.86
CA THR A 141 -3.73 2.66 -7.02
C THR A 141 -2.37 2.21 -7.52
N VAL A 142 -1.91 1.05 -7.05
CA VAL A 142 -0.84 0.29 -7.70
C VAL A 142 -1.49 -0.91 -8.37
N GLU A 143 -1.28 -1.06 -9.66
CA GLU A 143 -1.91 -2.06 -10.50
C GLU A 143 -0.85 -2.91 -11.21
N ASN A 144 -1.16 -4.18 -11.44
CA ASN A 144 -0.43 -5.03 -12.39
C ASN A 144 -1.47 -5.70 -13.29
N ARG A 145 -1.31 -5.55 -14.61
CA ARG A 145 -2.23 -6.11 -15.63
C ARG A 145 -3.71 -5.80 -15.35
N GLY A 146 -4.00 -4.55 -14.97
CA GLY A 146 -5.34 -4.06 -14.65
C GLY A 146 -5.91 -4.49 -13.29
N ARG A 147 -5.18 -5.31 -12.52
CA ARG A 147 -5.59 -5.70 -11.16
C ARG A 147 -5.00 -4.74 -10.13
N VAL A 148 -5.85 -4.14 -9.31
CA VAL A 148 -5.42 -3.34 -8.16
C VAL A 148 -4.76 -4.24 -7.11
N LEU A 149 -3.48 -4.01 -6.87
CA LEU A 149 -2.67 -4.69 -5.86
C LEU A 149 -2.76 -4.01 -4.51
N ALA A 150 -2.73 -2.67 -4.51
CA ALA A 150 -2.85 -1.83 -3.33
C ALA A 150 -3.50 -0.48 -3.67
N LYS A 151 -4.11 0.17 -2.69
CA LYS A 151 -4.70 1.52 -2.87
C LYS A 151 -4.63 2.37 -1.61
N THR A 152 -4.74 3.68 -1.80
CA THR A 152 -5.00 4.64 -0.72
C THR A 152 -5.70 5.88 -1.25
N THR A 153 -6.33 6.63 -0.38
CA THR A 153 -6.73 8.02 -0.66
C THR A 153 -5.97 8.98 0.23
N PHE A 154 -5.63 10.17 -0.28
CA PHE A 154 -5.04 11.28 0.47
C PHE A 154 -5.50 12.61 -0.13
N GLU A 155 -5.25 13.71 0.57
CA GLU A 155 -5.60 15.06 0.16
C GLU A 155 -4.33 15.85 -0.15
N ILE A 156 -4.37 16.62 -1.24
CA ILE A 156 -3.38 17.65 -1.54
C ILE A 156 -3.97 19.01 -1.26
N GLN A 157 -3.20 19.88 -0.60
CA GLN A 157 -3.62 21.20 -0.15
C GLN A 157 -2.71 22.26 -0.75
N GLY A 158 -3.30 23.31 -1.31
CA GLY A 158 -2.59 24.45 -1.89
C GLY A 158 -3.44 25.72 -1.80
N GLU A 159 -2.81 26.86 -2.01
CA GLU A 159 -3.52 28.15 -2.00
C GLU A 159 -4.09 28.43 -3.39
N VAL A 160 -5.35 28.87 -3.44
CA VAL A 160 -5.95 29.38 -4.67
C VAL A 160 -5.46 30.81 -4.83
N GLU A 161 -4.83 31.12 -5.96
CA GLU A 161 -4.46 32.50 -6.29
C GLU A 161 -5.74 33.33 -6.38
N ARG A 162 -5.92 34.23 -5.42
CA ARG A 162 -7.00 35.23 -5.48
C ARG A 162 -6.50 36.37 -6.35
N TYR A 163 -6.86 36.35 -7.62
CA TYR A 163 -6.81 37.57 -8.42
C TYR A 163 -7.85 38.55 -7.86
N SER A 164 -7.42 39.44 -6.98
CA SER A 164 -8.19 40.64 -6.63
C SER A 164 -8.13 41.56 -7.84
N GLY A 165 -9.02 41.35 -8.80
CA GLY A 165 -9.15 42.21 -9.98
C GLY A 165 -9.61 43.62 -9.58
N GLN A 166 -8.68 44.47 -9.14
CA GLN A 166 -8.77 45.88 -9.42
C GLN A 166 -8.27 46.07 -10.84
N ALA A 167 -9.21 46.13 -11.78
CA ALA A 167 -8.94 46.71 -13.08
C ALA A 167 -8.93 48.23 -12.88
N ASP A 168 -7.74 48.83 -12.86
CA ASP A 168 -7.62 50.27 -13.09
C ASP A 168 -7.93 50.49 -14.57
N PHE A 169 -9.17 50.87 -14.86
CA PHE A 169 -9.52 51.49 -16.13
C PHE A 169 -8.96 52.90 -16.10
N THR A 170 -7.72 53.08 -16.57
CA THR A 170 -7.30 54.40 -17.04
C THR A 170 -7.89 54.56 -18.44
N ASP A 171 -9.04 55.22 -18.51
CA ASP A 171 -9.54 55.80 -19.76
C ASP A 171 -8.53 56.88 -20.19
N GLU A 172 -7.71 56.58 -21.18
CA GLU A 172 -7.03 57.59 -22.00
C GLU A 172 -7.90 57.85 -23.24
N GLU A 173 -8.16 59.15 -23.47
CA GLU A 173 -9.12 59.80 -24.37
C GLU A 173 -9.38 59.19 -25.75
#